data_AF-A0A3D4P2Z2-F1
#
_entry.id   AF-A0A3D4P2Z2-F1
#
_cell.length_a   1.000
_cell.length_b   1.000
_cell.length_c   1.000
_cell.angle_alpha   90.00
_cell.angle_beta   90.00
_cell.angle_gamma   90.00
#
_symmetry.space_group_name_H-M   'P 1'
#
loop_
_entity.id
_entity.type
_entity.pdbx_description
1 polymer ?
#
loop_
_entity_poly.entity_id
_entity_poly.type
_entity_poly.pdbx_seq_one_letter_code
_entity_poly.pdbx_strand_id
1 'polypeptide(L)' 'MVDLGDVDTSGDVDRTFHGIETAVAAVLKKRAVPIILGGDHSISYPILRAMAKAYRALDILHFDAHPDL' A
#
# COMPACT_ATOMS: atom_id res chain seq x y z
N MET A 1 -9.36 -15.80 2.62
CA MET A 1 -9.17 -14.43 3.14
C MET A 1 -8.61 -14.56 4.55
N VAL A 2 -7.63 -13.75 4.92
CA VAL A 2 -6.99 -13.78 6.24
C VAL A 2 -6.74 -12.35 6.68
N ASP A 3 -6.88 -12.09 7.97
CA ASP A 3 -6.50 -10.84 8.60
C ASP A 3 -5.02 -10.89 8.99
N LEU A 4 -4.24 -9.91 8.55
CA LEU A 4 -2.80 -9.81 8.83
C LEU A 4 -2.49 -8.83 9.96
N GLY A 5 -3.51 -8.21 10.56
CA GLY A 5 -3.37 -7.14 11.54
C GLY A 5 -2.88 -5.83 10.92
N ASP A 6 -2.40 -4.95 11.79
CA ASP A 6 -2.02 -3.59 11.43
C ASP A 6 -0.52 -3.45 11.16
N VAL A 7 -0.17 -2.49 10.30
CA VAL A 7 1.21 -2.03 10.15
C VAL A 7 1.47 -0.98 11.23
N ASP A 8 2.61 -1.08 11.93
CA ASP A 8 3.03 -0.07 12.90
C ASP A 8 3.34 1.26 12.19
N THR A 9 2.53 2.27 12.49
CA THR A 9 2.69 3.65 11.98
C THR A 9 3.26 4.59 13.04
N SER A 10 3.82 4.06 14.14
CA SER A 10 4.51 4.88 15.12
C SER A 10 5.88 5.31 14.59
N GLY A 11 6.07 6.61 14.41
CA GLY A 11 7.32 7.18 13.93
C GLY A 11 7.12 8.27 12.88
N ASP A 12 8.16 8.51 12.09
CA ASP A 12 8.11 9.44 10.98
C ASP A 12 7.47 8.82 9.71
N VAL A 13 7.27 9.67 8.72
CA VAL A 13 6.65 9.31 7.44
C VAL A 13 7.50 8.26 6.71
N ASP A 14 8.82 8.38 6.74
CA ASP A 14 9.72 7.47 6.03
C ASP A 14 9.64 6.05 6.60
N ARG A 15 9.66 5.92 7.93
CA ARG A 15 9.50 4.63 8.62
C ARG A 15 8.14 4.03 8.34
N THR A 16 7.08 4.84 8.41
CA THR A 16 5.71 4.41 8.14
C THR A 16 5.58 3.90 6.69
N PHE A 17 6.06 4.67 5.72
CA PHE A 17 6.01 4.31 4.31
C PHE A 17 6.83 3.05 4.00
N HIS A 18 8.00 2.91 4.62
CA HIS A 18 8.81 1.71 4.48
C HIS A 18 8.10 0.46 5.05
N GLY A 19 7.43 0.62 6.20
CA GLY A 19 6.63 -0.44 6.82
C GLY A 19 5.49 -0.90 5.91
N ILE A 20 4.71 0.04 5.40
CA ILE A 20 3.58 -0.23 4.48
C ILE A 20 4.07 -0.93 3.21
N GLU A 21 5.11 -0.40 2.57
CA GLU A 21 5.68 -0.97 1.34
C GLU A 21 6.16 -2.42 1.57
N THR A 22 6.81 -2.68 2.71
CA THR A 22 7.32 -4.01 3.08
C THR A 22 6.18 -5.00 3.33
N ALA A 23 5.14 -4.58 4.05
CA ALA A 23 3.98 -5.41 4.33
C ALA A 23 3.24 -5.82 3.04
N VAL A 24 2.98 -4.85 2.15
CA VAL A 24 2.35 -5.12 0.85
C VAL A 24 3.22 -6.05 -0.01
N ALA A 25 4.53 -5.80 -0.08
CA ALA A 25 5.45 -6.66 -0.84
C ALA A 25 5.45 -8.11 -0.34
N ALA A 26 5.31 -8.33 0.98
CA ALA A 26 5.21 -9.68 1.55
C ALA A 26 3.92 -10.41 1.12
N VAL A 27 2.80 -9.70 1.01
CA VAL A 27 1.53 -10.24 0.49
C VAL A 27 1.68 -10.59 -0.99
N LEU A 28 2.22 -9.68 -1.80
CA LEU A 28 2.41 -9.88 -3.24
C LEU A 28 3.36 -11.04 -3.56
N LYS A 29 4.42 -11.26 -2.76
CA LYS A 29 5.32 -12.42 -2.89
C LYS A 29 4.59 -13.75 -2.76
N LYS A 30 3.48 -13.80 -2.01
CA LYS A 30 2.62 -14.99 -1.89
C LYS A 30 1.60 -15.13 -3.04
N ARG A 31 1.67 -14.25 -4.05
CA ARG A 31 0.70 -14.14 -5.15
C ARG A 31 -0.74 -13.92 -4.65
N ALA A 32 -0.87 -13.26 -3.50
CA ALA A 32 -2.15 -12.89 -2.91
C ALA A 32 -2.48 -11.43 -3.25
N VAL A 33 -3.78 -11.11 -3.26
CA VAL A 33 -4.28 -9.74 -3.47
C VAL A 33 -4.42 -9.06 -2.10
N PRO A 34 -3.74 -7.93 -1.85
CA PRO A 34 -3.91 -7.17 -0.63
C PRO A 34 -5.24 -6.40 -0.65
N ILE A 35 -5.97 -6.42 0.47
CA ILE A 35 -7.03 -5.46 0.78
C ILE A 35 -6.51 -4.64 1.94
N ILE A 36 -6.48 -3.32 1.80
CA ILE A 36 -5.81 -2.42 2.74
C ILE A 36 -6.86 -1.49 3.32
N LEU A 37 -6.98 -1.50 4.64
CA LEU A 37 -7.84 -0.59 5.39
C LEU A 37 -6.93 0.47 6.01
N GLY A 38 -7.00 1.67 5.44
CA GLY A 38 -6.05 2.74 5.69
C GLY A 38 -6.51 3.83 6.64
N GLY A 39 -5.68 4.88 6.70
CA GLY A 39 -6.01 6.19 7.24
C GLY A 39 -6.19 7.21 6.12
N ASP A 40 -5.35 8.24 6.09
CA ASP A 40 -5.37 9.26 5.04
C ASP A 40 -4.81 8.74 3.70
N HIS A 41 -5.03 9.52 2.64
CA HIS A 41 -4.73 9.09 1.27
C HIS A 41 -3.23 8.96 0.97
N SER A 42 -2.33 9.52 1.80
CA SER A 42 -0.89 9.46 1.55
C SER A 42 -0.33 8.03 1.53
N ILE A 43 -0.99 7.09 2.22
CA ILE A 43 -0.55 5.68 2.24
C ILE A 43 -0.64 5.00 0.87
N SER A 44 -1.41 5.54 -0.07
CA SER A 44 -1.50 5.03 -1.44
C SER A 44 -0.13 5.03 -2.12
N TYR A 45 0.75 5.98 -1.80
CA TYR A 45 2.09 6.07 -2.38
C TYR A 45 2.99 4.84 -2.09
N PRO A 46 3.29 4.47 -0.82
CA PRO A 46 4.09 3.28 -0.54
C PRO A 46 3.43 1.97 -1.01
N ILE A 47 2.09 1.90 -1.04
CA ILE A 47 1.35 0.75 -1.59
C ILE A 47 1.64 0.61 -3.09
N LEU A 48 1.43 1.68 -3.86
CA LEU A 48 1.66 1.67 -5.30
C LEU A 48 3.13 1.44 -5.64
N ARG A 49 4.08 1.90 -4.82
CA ARG A 49 5.51 1.56 -4.96
C ARG A 49 5.77 0.06 -4.86
N ALA A 50 5.15 -0.63 -3.90
CA ALA A 50 5.26 -2.09 -3.80
C ALA A 50 4.61 -2.80 -5.01
N MET A 51 3.42 -2.33 -5.43
CA MET A 51 2.72 -2.88 -6.59
C MET A 51 3.54 -2.71 -7.88
N ALA A 52 4.15 -1.55 -8.11
CA ALA A 52 4.95 -1.25 -9.31
C ALA A 52 6.21 -2.12 -9.41
N LYS A 53 6.74 -2.62 -8.28
CA LYS A 53 7.82 -3.61 -8.27
C LYS A 53 7.36 -5.02 -8.66
N ALA A 54 6.11 -5.36 -8.37
CA ALA A 54 5.53 -6.67 -8.67
C ALA A 54 4.92 -6.74 -10.08
N TYR A 55 4.43 -5.63 -10.60
CA TYR A 55 3.73 -5.54 -11.88
C TYR A 55 4.35 -4.48 -12.79
N ARG A 56 4.75 -4.89 -14.00
CA ARG A 56 5.38 -4.00 -14.99
C ARG A 56 4.41 -2.96 -15.58
N ALA A 57 3.12 -3.27 -15.59
CA ALA A 57 2.05 -2.39 -16.04
C ALA A 57 0.94 -2.43 -14.99
N LEU A 58 0.44 -1.27 -14.61
CA LEU A 58 -0.61 -1.08 -13.62
C LEU A 58 -1.60 -0.04 -14.15
N ASP A 59 -2.87 -0.41 -14.15
CA ASP A 59 -3.97 0.51 -14.37
C ASP A 59 -4.54 0.91 -13.00
N ILE A 60 -4.82 2.21 -12.82
CA ILE A 60 -5.35 2.74 -11.57
C ILE A 60 -6.77 3.25 -11.82
N LEU A 61 -7.72 2.72 -11.08
CA LEU A 61 -9.07 3.26 -10.96
C LEU A 61 -9.15 4.04 -9.65
N HIS A 62 -9.15 5.37 -9.75
CA HIS A 62 -9.12 6.29 -8.61
C HIS A 62 -10.50 6.93 -8.44
N PHE A 63 -11.13 6.68 -7.30
CA PHE A 63 -12.36 7.34 -6.88
C PHE A 63 -12.04 8.32 -5.77
N ASP A 64 -12.24 9.61 -6.03
CA ASP A 64 -12.00 10.67 -5.06
C ASP A 64 -12.82 11.91 -5.41
N ALA A 65 -13.11 12.74 -4.41
CA ALA A 65 -13.69 14.06 -4.60
C ALA A 65 -12.61 15.09 -5.01
N HIS A 66 -11.34 14.81 -4.73
CA HIS A 66 -10.21 15.68 -5.04
C HIS A 66 -9.25 14.98 -6.00
N PRO A 67 -8.55 15.73 -6.86
CA PRO A 67 -7.67 15.13 -7.85
C PRO A 67 -6.41 14.50 -7.23
N ASP A 68 -6.00 14.92 -6.03
CA ASP A 68 -4.77 14.47 -5.35
C ASP A 68 -3.54 14.43 -6.29
N LEU A 69 -3.43 15.48 -7.12
CA LEU A 69 -2.36 15.74 -8.10
C LEU A 69 -1.29 16.70 -7.56
#